data_AF-F8LCF9-F1
#
_entry.id   AF-F8LCF9-F1
#
_cell.length_a   1.000
_cell.length_b   1.000
_cell.length_c   1.000
_cell.angle_alpha   90.00
_cell.angle_beta   90.00
_cell.angle_gamma   90.00
#
_symmetry.space_group_name_H-M   'P 1'
#
loop_
_entity.id
_entity.type
_entity.pdbx_description
1 polymer ?
#
loop_
_entity_poly.entity_id
_entity_poly.type
_entity_poly.pdbx_seq_one_letter_code
_entity_poly.pdbx_strand_id
1 'polypeptide(L)'
;MMNLLLVSGTFLSGLGVALGAFGAHYLKSRLSQEMLAIFEVGVRYQIYHSLALCLLGILTLHYANSYLNYAGASFLFGILLFSGSLYALALSGIKAFGAITPIGGVLFLLGWGLFMIGSLPRG
;
A
#
# COMPACT_ATOMS: atom_id res chain seq x y z
N MET A 1 3.83 -15.26 19.03
CA MET A 1 2.74 -14.30 18.75
C MET A 1 2.83 -13.90 17.28
N MET A 2 1.72 -13.84 16.54
CA MET A 2 1.73 -13.58 15.10
C MET A 2 2.07 -12.10 14.81
N ASN A 3 3.05 -11.83 13.94
CA ASN A 3 3.40 -10.48 13.54
C ASN A 3 2.42 -9.98 12.46
N LEU A 4 1.43 -9.18 12.87
CA LEU A 4 0.37 -8.70 11.98
C LEU A 4 0.89 -7.86 10.81
N LEU A 5 1.97 -7.10 10.99
CA LEU A 5 2.57 -6.30 9.93
C LEU A 5 3.18 -7.20 8.86
N LEU A 6 3.90 -8.24 9.26
CA LEU A 6 4.52 -9.20 8.33
C LEU A 6 3.46 -10.02 7.58
N VAL A 7 2.42 -10.47 8.27
CA VAL A 7 1.29 -11.19 7.65
C VAL A 7 0.58 -10.29 6.64
N SER A 8 0.26 -9.05 7.04
CA SER A 8 -0.38 -8.09 6.14
C SER A 8 0.49 -7.75 4.93
N GLY A 9 1.79 -7.49 5.15
CA GLY A 9 2.74 -7.17 4.10
C GLY A 9 2.84 -8.28 3.06
N THR A 10 3.08 -9.52 3.49
CA THR A 10 3.22 -10.67 2.58
C THR A 10 1.94 -10.94 1.80
N PHE A 11 0.78 -10.88 2.46
CA PHE A 11 -0.52 -11.02 1.79
C PHE A 11 -0.75 -9.93 0.75
N LEU A 12 -0.55 -8.66 1.13
CA LEU A 12 -0.79 -7.52 0.23
C LEU A 12 0.22 -7.46 -0.93
N SER A 13 1.45 -7.92 -0.73
CA SER A 13 2.44 -8.06 -1.81
C SER A 13 1.98 -9.13 -2.81
N GLY A 14 1.56 -10.31 -2.35
CA GLY A 14 1.02 -11.36 -3.21
C GLY A 14 -0.23 -10.91 -3.98
N LEU A 15 -1.14 -10.22 -3.30
CA LEU A 15 -2.32 -9.62 -3.94
C LEU A 15 -1.93 -8.57 -4.99
N GLY A 16 -0.88 -7.78 -4.74
CA GLY A 16 -0.41 -6.77 -5.69
C GLY A 16 0.15 -7.41 -6.97
N VAL A 17 0.87 -8.53 -6.85
CA VAL A 17 1.34 -9.31 -8.00
C VAL A 17 0.16 -9.86 -8.80
N ALA A 18 -0.84 -10.44 -8.12
CA ALA A 18 -2.03 -10.97 -8.78
C ALA A 18 -2.82 -9.87 -9.53
N LEU A 19 -3.01 -8.71 -8.88
CA LEU A 19 -3.67 -7.56 -9.51
C LEU A 19 -2.86 -7.00 -10.67
N GLY A 20 -1.53 -6.91 -10.56
CA GLY A 20 -0.66 -6.48 -11.66
C GLY A 20 -0.76 -7.40 -12.88
N ALA A 21 -0.71 -8.72 -12.67
CA ALA A 21 -0.91 -9.69 -13.74
C ALA A 21 -2.32 -9.59 -14.35
N PHE A 22 -3.35 -9.43 -13.52
CA PHE A 22 -4.72 -9.21 -13.97
C PHE A 22 -4.86 -7.95 -14.83
N GLY A 23 -4.21 -6.85 -14.42
CA GLY A 23 -4.13 -5.61 -15.20
C GLY A 23 -3.52 -5.83 -16.58
N ALA A 24 -2.33 -6.43 -16.62
CA ALA A 24 -1.55 -6.62 -17.84
C ALA A 24 -2.18 -7.58 -18.85
N HIS A 25 -2.80 -8.67 -18.37
CA HIS A 25 -3.30 -9.74 -19.25
C HIS A 25 -4.80 -9.64 -19.54
N TYR A 26 -5.62 -9.17 -18.58
CA TYR A 26 -7.07 -9.14 -18.73
C TYR A 26 -7.60 -7.73 -18.96
N LEU A 27 -7.26 -6.77 -18.08
CA LEU A 27 -7.85 -5.43 -18.14
C LEU A 27 -7.33 -4.58 -19.31
N LYS A 28 -6.12 -4.84 -19.80
CA LYS A 28 -5.50 -4.08 -20.91
C LYS A 28 -6.37 -3.98 -22.17
N SER A 29 -7.20 -5.00 -22.45
CA SER A 29 -8.11 -5.01 -23.60
C SER A 29 -9.53 -4.49 -23.29
N ARG A 30 -9.80 -4.15 -22.03
CA ARG A 30 -11.13 -3.82 -21.51
C ARG A 30 -11.23 -2.37 -21.01
N LEU A 31 -10.14 -1.82 -20.52
CA LEU A 31 -10.06 -0.45 -20.01
C LEU A 31 -9.45 0.48 -21.05
N SER A 32 -9.82 1.76 -20.98
CA SER A 32 -9.08 2.80 -21.68
C SER A 32 -7.63 2.87 -21.17
N GLN A 33 -6.72 3.41 -21.98
CA GLN A 33 -5.33 3.58 -21.59
C GLN A 33 -5.18 4.40 -20.30
N GLU A 34 -6.02 5.41 -20.10
CA GLU A 34 -6.06 6.23 -18.88
C GLU A 34 -6.46 5.40 -17.66
N MET A 35 -7.55 4.62 -17.74
CA MET A 35 -8.03 3.83 -16.60
C MET A 35 -7.11 2.67 -16.27
N LEU A 36 -6.47 2.08 -17.28
CA LEU A 36 -5.42 1.09 -17.06
C LEU A 36 -4.21 1.70 -16.32
N ALA A 37 -3.77 2.89 -16.73
CA ALA A 37 -2.68 3.59 -16.06
C ALA A 37 -3.02 3.92 -14.59
N ILE A 38 -4.27 4.33 -14.33
CA ILE A 38 -4.77 4.55 -12.96
C ILE A 38 -4.70 3.27 -12.12
N PHE A 39 -5.16 2.14 -12.69
CA PHE A 39 -5.10 0.84 -12.03
C PHE A 39 -3.65 0.43 -11.72
N GLU A 40 -2.74 0.59 -12.68
CA GLU A 40 -1.32 0.27 -12.53
C GLU A 40 -0.63 1.15 -11.48
N VAL A 41 -1.01 2.43 -11.36
CA VAL A 41 -0.56 3.29 -10.25
C VAL A 41 -0.99 2.72 -8.91
N GLY A 42 -2.24 2.27 -8.78
CA GLY A 42 -2.72 1.59 -7.58
C GLY A 42 -1.88 0.37 -7.23
N VAL A 43 -1.63 -0.52 -8.21
CA VAL A 43 -0.81 -1.73 -8.01
C VAL A 43 0.60 -1.38 -7.56
N ARG A 44 1.23 -0.40 -8.21
CA ARG A 44 2.59 0.03 -7.88
C ARG A 44 2.70 0.54 -6.44
N TYR A 45 1.77 1.40 -6.01
CA TYR A 45 1.78 1.92 -4.65
C TYR A 45 1.43 0.85 -3.61
N GLN A 46 0.54 -0.11 -3.93
CA GLN A 46 0.31 -1.27 -3.07
C GLN A 46 1.58 -2.11 -2.88
N ILE A 47 2.31 -2.41 -3.96
CA ILE A 47 3.55 -3.20 -3.88
C ILE A 47 4.61 -2.48 -3.03
N TYR A 48 4.89 -1.21 -3.27
CA TYR A 48 5.91 -0.49 -2.52
C TYR A 48 5.64 -0.47 -1.00
N HIS A 49 4.40 -0.19 -0.61
CA HIS A 49 4.05 -0.08 0.80
C HIS A 49 3.81 -1.44 1.46
N SER A 50 3.43 -2.47 0.72
CA SER A 50 3.36 -3.84 1.24
C SER A 50 4.75 -4.45 1.48
N LEU A 51 5.72 -4.15 0.62
CA LEU A 51 7.12 -4.51 0.86
C LEU A 51 7.68 -3.75 2.08
N ALA A 52 7.33 -2.47 2.24
CA ALA A 52 7.66 -1.72 3.46
C ALA A 52 7.03 -2.35 4.72
N LEU A 53 5.79 -2.85 4.65
CA LEU A 53 5.16 -3.62 5.73
C LEU A 53 5.92 -4.90 6.07
N CYS A 54 6.41 -5.65 5.07
CA CYS A 54 7.27 -6.81 5.29
C CYS A 54 8.55 -6.43 6.06
N LEU A 55 9.21 -5.34 5.64
CA LEU A 55 10.41 -4.83 6.32
C LEU A 55 10.12 -4.42 7.76
N LEU A 56 9.05 -3.65 8.01
CA LEU A 56 8.63 -3.26 9.36
C LEU A 56 8.26 -4.47 10.22
N GLY A 57 7.58 -5.46 9.63
CA GLY A 57 7.28 -6.73 10.28
C GLY A 57 8.55 -7.45 10.74
N ILE A 58 9.59 -7.50 9.91
CA ILE A 58 10.88 -8.09 10.30
C ILE A 58 11.55 -7.26 11.40
N LEU A 59 11.63 -5.93 11.23
CA LEU A 59 12.30 -5.04 12.20
C LEU A 59 11.65 -5.09 13.59
N THR A 60 10.33 -5.18 13.66
CA THR A 60 9.59 -5.27 14.94
C THR A 60 9.83 -6.57 15.70
N LEU A 61 10.40 -7.61 15.06
CA LEU A 61 10.88 -8.81 15.78
C LEU A 61 12.12 -8.54 16.62
N HIS A 62 12.90 -7.52 16.24
CA HIS A 62 14.18 -7.18 16.88
C HIS A 62 14.09 -5.92 17.73
N TYR A 63 13.18 -5.00 17.41
CA TYR A 63 13.07 -3.69 18.05
C TYR A 63 11.65 -3.42 18.55
N ALA A 64 11.51 -3.24 19.87
CA ALA A 64 10.28 -2.73 20.47
C ALA A 64 10.17 -1.22 20.22
N ASN A 65 9.48 -0.83 19.14
CA ASN A 65 9.32 0.58 18.77
C ASN A 65 7.90 0.88 18.27
N SER A 66 7.16 1.68 19.04
CA SER A 66 5.80 2.11 18.70
C SER A 66 5.71 2.88 17.38
N TYR A 67 6.74 3.64 17.01
CA TYR A 67 6.78 4.36 15.73
C TYR A 67 6.77 3.41 14.53
N LEU A 68 7.42 2.24 14.62
CA LEU A 68 7.39 1.23 13.57
C LEU A 68 5.98 0.62 13.41
N ASN A 69 5.27 0.43 14.52
CA ASN A 69 3.88 -0.04 14.51
C ASN A 69 2.94 1.01 13.88
N TYR A 70 3.10 2.29 14.25
CA TYR A 70 2.31 3.36 13.65
C TYR A 70 2.62 3.55 12.17
N ALA A 71 3.89 3.44 11.77
CA ALA A 71 4.28 3.44 10.35
C ALA A 71 3.58 2.32 9.58
N GLY A 72 3.57 1.10 10.14
CA GLY A 72 2.88 -0.04 9.55
C GLY A 72 1.37 0.19 9.42
N ALA A 73 0.71 0.70 10.46
CA ALA A 73 -0.70 1.04 10.40
C ALA A 73 -0.98 2.08 9.29
N SER A 74 -0.16 3.14 9.21
CA SER A 74 -0.27 4.16 8.16
C SER A 74 -0.12 3.58 6.76
N PHE A 75 0.83 2.67 6.53
CA PHE A 75 0.96 1.98 5.24
C PHE A 75 -0.24 1.08 4.93
N LEU A 76 -0.76 0.34 5.91
CA LEU A 76 -1.90 -0.56 5.70
C LEU A 76 -3.16 0.22 5.30
N PHE A 77 -3.51 1.26 6.05
CA PHE A 77 -4.65 2.12 5.71
C PHE A 77 -4.39 2.93 4.45
N GLY A 78 -3.14 3.35 4.21
CA GLY A 78 -2.73 3.99 2.97
C GLY A 78 -2.98 3.10 1.75
N ILE A 79 -2.66 1.80 1.82
CA ILE A 79 -2.92 0.84 0.73
C ILE A 79 -4.42 0.75 0.47
N LEU A 80 -5.22 0.59 1.52
CA LEU A 80 -6.68 0.48 1.40
C LEU A 80 -7.29 1.73 0.74
N LEU A 81 -6.94 2.92 1.21
CA LEU A 81 -7.53 4.17 0.74
C LEU A 81 -6.94 4.65 -0.58
N PHE A 82 -5.63 4.55 -0.79
CA PHE A 82 -4.99 4.98 -2.02
C PHE A 82 -5.20 3.94 -3.12
N SER A 83 -4.71 2.72 -2.91
CA SER A 83 -4.69 1.71 -3.98
C SER A 83 -6.10 1.18 -4.23
N GLY A 84 -6.84 0.89 -3.16
CA GLY A 84 -8.23 0.44 -3.26
C GLY A 84 -9.16 1.43 -3.98
N SER A 85 -9.00 2.73 -3.74
CA SER A 85 -9.82 3.74 -4.44
C SER A 85 -9.45 3.88 -5.91
N LEU A 86 -8.16 3.76 -6.29
CA LEU A 86 -7.75 3.74 -7.69
C LEU A 86 -8.27 2.48 -8.41
N TYR A 87 -8.30 1.32 -7.76
CA TYR A 87 -8.93 0.13 -8.32
C TYR A 87 -10.43 0.32 -8.52
N ALA A 88 -11.12 0.85 -7.52
CA ALA A 88 -12.55 1.14 -7.60
C ALA A 88 -12.85 2.15 -8.72
N LEU A 89 -12.04 3.21 -8.84
CA LEU A 89 -12.13 4.20 -9.92
C LEU A 89 -11.94 3.55 -11.29
N ALA A 90 -10.85 2.79 -11.48
CA ALA A 90 -10.53 2.18 -12.77
C ALA A 90 -11.58 1.15 -13.23
N LEU A 91 -12.14 0.37 -12.30
CA LEU A 91 -13.09 -0.69 -12.61
C LEU A 91 -14.54 -0.22 -12.73
N SER A 92 -14.92 0.86 -12.03
CA SER A 92 -16.30 1.38 -12.05
C SER A 92 -16.49 2.62 -12.91
N GLY A 93 -15.42 3.38 -13.18
CA GLY A 93 -15.47 4.70 -13.81
C GLY A 93 -16.02 5.82 -12.89
N ILE A 94 -16.35 5.51 -11.63
CA ILE A 94 -16.94 6.50 -10.70
C ILE A 94 -15.85 7.41 -10.14
N LYS A 95 -15.81 8.65 -10.63
CA LYS A 95 -14.80 9.67 -10.28
C LYS A 95 -14.72 10.00 -8.79
N ALA A 96 -15.80 9.81 -8.02
CA ALA A 96 -15.83 10.07 -6.59
C ALA A 96 -14.78 9.26 -5.81
N PHE A 97 -14.46 8.04 -6.26
CA PHE A 97 -13.39 7.25 -5.64
C PHE A 97 -12.02 7.94 -5.74
N GLY A 98 -11.76 8.65 -6.85
CA GLY A 98 -10.53 9.40 -7.04
C GLY A 98 -10.27 10.45 -5.95
N ALA A 99 -11.32 11.03 -5.37
CA ALA A 99 -11.23 12.01 -4.29
C ALA A 99 -10.76 11.43 -2.94
N ILE A 100 -10.81 10.09 -2.77
CA ILE A 100 -10.32 9.39 -1.57
C ILE A 100 -8.81 9.19 -1.63
N THR A 101 -8.25 9.03 -2.83
CA THR A 101 -6.82 8.78 -3.08
C THR A 101 -5.87 9.70 -2.29
N PRO A 102 -6.06 11.03 -2.23
CA PRO A 102 -5.15 11.92 -1.52
C PRO A 102 -5.01 11.60 -0.03
N ILE A 103 -6.08 11.12 0.62
CA ILE A 103 -6.06 10.73 2.03
C ILE A 103 -5.10 9.56 2.24
N GLY A 104 -5.16 8.55 1.36
CA GLY A 104 -4.22 7.43 1.39
C GLY A 104 -2.78 7.88 1.10
N GLY A 105 -2.59 8.88 0.24
CA GLY A 105 -1.28 9.47 -0.06
C GLY A 105 -0.65 10.17 1.16
N VAL A 106 -1.46 10.91 1.92
CA VAL A 106 -1.03 11.51 3.19
C VAL A 106 -0.65 10.43 4.20
N LEU A 107 -1.42 9.34 4.29
CA LEU A 107 -1.07 8.22 5.16
C LEU A 107 0.26 7.56 4.76
N PHE A 108 0.55 7.42 3.47
CA PHE A 108 1.86 6.94 3.02
C PHE A 108 3.00 7.86 3.45
N LEU A 109 2.84 9.18 3.27
CA LEU A 109 3.85 10.15 3.72
C LEU A 109 4.08 10.08 5.24
N LEU A 110 2.99 10.00 6.02
CA LEU A 110 3.06 9.83 7.46
C LEU A 110 3.76 8.52 7.84
N GLY A 111 3.45 7.42 7.15
CA GLY A 111 4.07 6.12 7.39
C GLY A 111 5.59 6.15 7.18
N TRP A 112 6.06 6.77 6.10
CA TRP A 112 7.49 6.93 5.85
C TRP A 112 8.16 7.86 6.86
N GLY A 113 7.50 8.95 7.27
CA GLY A 113 8.01 9.84 8.32
C GLY A 113 8.13 9.15 9.67
N LEU A 114 7.13 8.35 10.06
CA LEU A 114 7.15 7.55 11.28
C LEU A 114 8.22 6.45 11.21
N PHE A 115 8.42 5.84 10.05
CA PHE A 115 9.49 4.86 9.85
C PHE A 115 10.87 5.52 10.00
N MET A 116 11.08 6.70 9.40
CA MET A 116 12.30 7.48 9.59
C MET A 116 12.57 7.76 11.07
N ILE A 117 11.59 8.31 11.80
CA ILE A 117 11.72 8.59 13.24
C ILE A 117 12.01 7.31 14.03
N GLY A 118 11.32 6.22 13.71
CA GLY A 118 11.51 4.91 14.36
C GLY A 118 12.86 4.26 14.08
N SER A 119 13.57 4.71 13.04
CA SER A 119 14.89 4.19 12.65
C SER A 119 16.05 4.99 13.24
N LEU A 120 15.77 6.11 13.91
CA LEU A 120 16.81 6.90 14.56
C LEU A 120 17.38 6.17 15.79
N PRO A 121 18.69 6.29 16.07
CA PRO A 121 19.28 5.75 17.28
C PRO A 121 18.59 6.33 18.52
N ARG A 122 18.25 5.46 19.48
CA ARG A 122 17.90 5.90 20.82
C ARG A 122 19.21 5.89 21.63
N GLY A 123 19.71 7.09 21.94
CA GLY A 123 20.85 7.28 22.83
C GLY A 123 20.56 6.83 24.26
#